data_AF-A0A6A5Z4T6-F1
#
_entry.id   AF-A0A6A5Z4T6-F1
#
_cell.length_a   1.000
_cell.length_b   1.000
_cell.length_c   1.000
_cell.angle_alpha   90.00
_cell.angle_beta   90.00
_cell.angle_gamma   90.00
#
_symmetry.space_group_name_H-M   'P 1'
#
loop_
_entity.id
_entity.type
_entity.pdbx_description
1 polymer ?
#
loop_
_entity_poly.entity_id
_entity_poly.type
_entity_poly.pdbx_seq_one_letter_code
_entity_poly.pdbx_strand_id
1 'polypeptide(L)'
;MTNLQGIRQIADISSYLEDHSDISLAVYNVYSCNRYHDEMKDSFKRHPMPSMDEALASEARPYFFILSKDAAPATAESAAMIASEGLLEALDELHTVHPQSKWNLDVQHNFTYPYLQMNHCKESLTGVSACELNSAQQDHLRNLASFLDDDLAFEYAEAEELFAKGSVTRKHWAKLFRPNEVVVTIDDGQPRAYVSPSCPAPNKDLILRQCWSWDFDGKFHRIEKDFVVKWQAVSDIVPISDLQIYPLRFDKTGLQERLRRRGIDFWACRWRKFVSYDVPLQGIEVQIVGLTLRSTSCNS
;
A
#
# COMPACT_ATOMS: atom_id res chain seq x y z
N MET A 1 -19.60 -10.16 11.69
CA MET A 1 -19.72 -11.52 11.11
C MET A 1 -19.60 -12.58 12.19
N THR A 2 -20.40 -13.65 12.14
CA THR A 2 -20.20 -14.85 12.99
C THR A 2 -19.10 -15.69 12.33
N ASN A 3 -17.88 -15.65 12.86
CA ASN A 3 -16.79 -16.47 12.36
C ASN A 3 -17.15 -17.95 12.57
N LEU A 4 -17.39 -18.68 11.48
CA LEU A 4 -17.69 -20.11 11.51
C LEU A 4 -16.45 -20.85 12.02
N GLN A 5 -16.49 -21.33 13.26
CA GLN A 5 -15.52 -22.30 13.74
C GLN A 5 -15.90 -23.68 13.18
N GLY A 6 -15.36 -24.00 12.00
CA GLY A 6 -15.56 -25.29 11.36
C GLY A 6 -14.95 -26.43 12.17
N ILE A 7 -15.72 -27.50 12.40
CA ILE A 7 -15.24 -28.74 13.04
C ILE A 7 -14.54 -29.65 12.01
N ARG A 8 -14.76 -29.39 10.71
CA ARG A 8 -14.20 -30.17 9.60
C ARG A 8 -13.09 -29.40 8.90
N GLN A 9 -11.97 -30.08 8.68
CA GLN A 9 -10.88 -29.57 7.87
C GLN A 9 -11.33 -29.43 6.42
N ILE A 10 -11.08 -28.26 5.83
CA ILE A 10 -11.18 -28.03 4.38
C ILE A 10 -9.79 -28.25 3.81
N ALA A 11 -9.60 -29.31 3.03
CA ALA A 11 -8.30 -29.68 2.48
C ALA A 11 -7.92 -28.85 1.25
N ASP A 12 -8.90 -28.56 0.39
CA ASP A 12 -8.75 -27.71 -0.78
C ASP A 12 -9.79 -26.59 -0.73
N ILE A 13 -9.32 -25.36 -0.46
CA ILE A 13 -10.19 -24.19 -0.34
C ILE A 13 -10.73 -23.80 -1.71
N SER A 14 -9.95 -23.95 -2.78
CA SER A 14 -10.38 -23.59 -4.13
C SER A 14 -11.54 -24.47 -4.57
N SER A 15 -11.41 -25.80 -4.44
CA SER A 15 -12.51 -26.72 -4.73
C SER A 15 -13.72 -26.49 -3.82
N TYR A 16 -13.49 -26.14 -2.55
CA TYR A 16 -14.60 -25.81 -1.64
C TYR A 16 -15.39 -24.58 -2.09
N LEU A 17 -14.71 -23.53 -2.57
CA LEU A 17 -15.35 -22.33 -3.10
C LEU A 17 -16.10 -22.59 -4.42
N GLU A 18 -15.60 -23.49 -5.27
CA GLU A 18 -16.29 -23.92 -6.49
C GLU A 18 -17.64 -24.60 -6.18
N ASP A 19 -17.68 -25.42 -5.13
CA ASP A 19 -18.90 -26.12 -4.70
C ASP A 19 -19.89 -25.22 -3.92
N HIS A 20 -19.47 -24.04 -3.48
CA HIS A 20 -20.25 -23.12 -2.63
C HIS A 20 -20.26 -21.71 -3.23
N SER A 21 -21.06 -21.53 -4.27
CA SER A 21 -21.16 -20.26 -5.02
C SER A 21 -21.71 -19.08 -4.20
N ASP A 22 -22.31 -19.34 -3.04
CA ASP A 22 -22.74 -18.31 -2.08
C ASP A 22 -21.55 -17.68 -1.32
N ILE A 23 -20.39 -18.35 -1.30
CA ILE A 23 -19.18 -17.85 -0.65
C ILE A 23 -18.41 -16.94 -1.61
N SER A 24 -18.15 -15.72 -1.18
CA SER A 24 -17.44 -14.73 -2.02
C SER A 24 -15.92 -14.80 -1.86
N LEU A 25 -15.45 -15.11 -0.64
CA LEU A 25 -14.04 -15.16 -0.33
C LEU A 25 -13.80 -16.04 0.90
N ALA A 26 -12.58 -16.54 1.01
CA ALA A 26 -12.03 -17.16 2.20
C ALA A 26 -10.77 -16.41 2.63
N VAL A 27 -10.55 -16.27 3.94
CA VAL A 27 -9.31 -15.74 4.49
C VAL A 27 -8.52 -16.87 5.12
N TYR A 28 -7.34 -17.11 4.56
CA TYR A 28 -6.41 -18.11 5.06
C TYR A 28 -5.38 -17.45 5.97
N ASN A 29 -5.46 -17.74 7.26
CA ASN A 29 -4.53 -17.25 8.28
C ASN A 29 -3.53 -18.34 8.64
N VAL A 30 -2.23 -18.02 8.60
CA VAL A 30 -1.15 -18.92 9.03
C VAL A 30 -0.72 -18.53 10.44
N TYR A 31 -0.67 -19.52 11.34
CA TYR A 31 -0.22 -19.34 12.71
C TYR A 31 1.03 -20.17 12.99
N SER A 32 1.96 -19.62 13.77
CA SER A 32 3.13 -20.35 14.26
C SER A 32 2.89 -20.83 15.69
N CYS A 33 2.66 -22.14 15.85
CA CYS A 33 2.50 -22.76 17.16
C CYS A 33 3.72 -22.54 18.05
N ASN A 34 4.93 -22.60 17.47
CA ASN A 34 6.17 -22.39 18.21
C ASN A 34 6.30 -20.96 18.72
N ARG A 35 6.02 -19.96 17.87
CA ARG A 35 6.05 -18.54 18.27
C ARG A 35 5.03 -18.26 19.36
N TYR A 36 3.79 -18.73 19.17
CA TYR A 36 2.73 -18.54 20.15
C TYR A 36 3.06 -19.24 21.49
N HIS A 37 3.60 -20.46 21.43
CA HIS A 37 4.07 -21.15 22.63
C HIS A 37 5.19 -20.37 23.32
N ASP A 38 6.16 -19.82 22.59
CA ASP A 38 7.24 -19.02 23.17
C ASP A 38 6.75 -17.75 23.86
N GLU A 39 5.70 -17.11 23.34
CA GLU A 39 5.06 -15.94 23.96
C GLU A 39 4.30 -16.32 25.24
N MET A 40 3.69 -17.50 25.27
CA MET A 40 2.78 -17.91 26.34
C MET A 40 3.37 -18.89 27.36
N LYS A 41 4.54 -19.50 27.11
CA LYS A 41 5.12 -20.57 27.95
C LYS A 41 5.25 -20.21 29.42
N ASP A 42 5.60 -18.96 29.72
CA ASP A 42 5.76 -18.47 31.09
C ASP A 42 4.42 -18.28 31.82
N SER A 43 3.30 -18.31 31.09
CA SER A 43 1.95 -18.24 31.66
C SER A 43 1.44 -19.60 32.15
N PHE A 44 2.08 -20.70 31.72
CA PHE A 44 1.72 -22.04 32.19
C PHE A 44 2.19 -22.23 33.63
N LYS A 45 1.27 -22.68 34.48
CA LYS A 45 1.55 -23.01 35.87
C LYS A 45 1.58 -24.50 36.05
N ARG A 46 2.56 -24.97 36.81
CA ARG A 46 2.63 -26.36 37.25
C ARG A 46 1.55 -26.61 38.29
N HIS A 47 0.62 -27.50 37.97
CA HIS A 47 -0.35 -28.03 38.91
C HIS A 47 0.28 -29.19 39.71
N PRO A 48 -0.02 -29.35 41.01
CA PRO A 48 0.46 -30.48 41.79
C PRO A 48 0.06 -31.82 41.17
N MET A 49 1.03 -32.73 41.07
CA MET A 49 0.82 -34.13 40.66
C MET A 49 0.48 -34.99 41.89
N PRO A 50 -0.46 -35.94 41.77
CA PRO A 50 -0.67 -36.94 42.80
C PRO A 50 0.53 -37.89 42.88
N SER A 51 0.67 -38.60 44.01
CA SER A 51 1.69 -39.63 44.17
C SER A 51 1.43 -40.76 43.18
N MET A 52 2.42 -41.05 42.33
CA MET A 52 2.35 -42.09 41.31
C MET A 52 3.74 -42.66 41.03
N ASP A 53 3.78 -43.78 40.34
CA ASP A 53 5.03 -44.41 39.87
C ASP A 53 5.87 -43.44 39.01
N GLU A 54 7.21 -43.57 39.07
CA GLU A 54 8.14 -42.63 38.42
C GLU A 54 8.02 -42.64 36.89
N ALA A 55 7.77 -43.80 36.27
CA ALA A 55 7.61 -43.89 34.83
C ALA A 55 6.33 -43.16 34.39
N LEU A 56 5.22 -43.39 35.11
CA LEU A 56 3.95 -42.71 34.88
C LEU A 56 4.05 -41.20 35.17
N ALA A 57 4.80 -40.81 36.20
CA ALA A 57 5.05 -39.42 36.53
C ALA A 57 5.79 -38.66 35.42
N SER A 58 6.74 -39.31 34.75
CA SER A 58 7.46 -38.72 33.63
C SER A 58 6.54 -38.53 32.41
N GLU A 59 5.72 -39.52 32.09
CA GLU A 59 4.76 -39.46 30.97
C GLU A 59 3.64 -38.44 31.21
N ALA A 60 3.14 -38.36 32.44
CA ALA A 60 2.04 -37.46 32.79
C ALA A 60 2.47 -35.99 32.96
N ARG A 61 3.76 -35.73 33.18
CA ARG A 61 4.30 -34.39 33.53
C ARG A 61 3.83 -33.26 32.61
N PRO A 62 3.77 -33.39 31.25
CA PRO A 62 3.31 -32.32 30.37
C PRO A 62 1.85 -31.89 30.63
N TYR A 63 0.99 -32.81 31.06
CA TYR A 63 -0.43 -32.53 31.32
C TYR A 63 -0.68 -31.75 32.62
N PHE A 64 0.34 -31.60 33.46
CA PHE A 64 0.27 -30.81 34.70
C PHE A 64 0.76 -29.37 34.51
N PHE A 65 0.97 -28.90 33.27
CA PHE A 65 1.16 -27.49 32.97
C PHE A 65 -0.15 -26.93 32.43
N ILE A 66 -0.79 -26.05 33.19
CA ILE A 66 -2.10 -25.49 32.85
C ILE A 66 -2.05 -23.96 32.79
N LEU A 67 -2.86 -23.39 31.93
CA LEU A 67 -3.18 -21.96 31.98
C LEU A 67 -4.27 -21.74 33.02
N SER A 68 -4.04 -20.85 33.99
CA SER A 68 -5.06 -20.54 35.00
C SER A 68 -6.22 -19.69 34.46
N LYS A 69 -5.99 -19.02 33.33
CA LYS A 69 -6.93 -18.20 32.57
C LYS A 69 -6.58 -18.32 31.10
N ASP A 70 -7.55 -18.15 30.23
CA ASP A 70 -7.30 -18.13 28.80
C ASP A 70 -6.27 -17.05 28.44
N ALA A 71 -5.37 -17.44 27.56
CA ALA A 71 -4.36 -16.59 26.97
C ALA A 71 -4.97 -15.61 25.97
N ALA A 72 -4.22 -14.55 25.62
CA ALA A 72 -4.56 -13.77 24.45
C ALA A 72 -4.52 -14.69 23.20
N PRO A 73 -5.45 -14.54 22.24
CA PRO A 73 -5.42 -15.32 21.01
C PRO A 73 -4.08 -15.18 20.26
N ALA A 74 -3.68 -16.23 19.55
CA ALA A 74 -2.49 -16.19 18.70
C ALA A 74 -2.65 -15.12 17.61
N THR A 75 -1.57 -14.39 17.33
CA THR A 75 -1.52 -13.48 16.18
C THR A 75 -1.06 -14.24 14.94
N ALA A 76 -1.77 -14.07 13.83
CA ALA A 76 -1.38 -14.66 12.55
C ALA A 76 0.02 -14.16 12.12
N GLU A 77 0.81 -15.06 11.54
CA GLU A 77 2.11 -14.74 10.94
C GLU A 77 1.92 -14.15 9.53
N SER A 78 0.94 -14.67 8.80
CA SER A 78 0.52 -14.15 7.52
C SER A 78 -0.96 -14.42 7.30
N ALA A 79 -1.57 -13.62 6.42
CA ALA A 79 -2.93 -13.79 5.98
C ALA A 79 -3.03 -13.55 4.47
N ALA A 80 -3.82 -14.37 3.79
CA ALA A 80 -4.10 -14.26 2.37
C ALA A 80 -5.61 -14.42 2.15
N MET A 81 -6.15 -13.64 1.23
CA MET A 81 -7.53 -13.79 0.77
C MET A 81 -7.53 -14.65 -0.49
N ILE A 82 -8.50 -15.56 -0.56
CA ILE A 82 -8.78 -16.37 -1.73
C ILE A 82 -10.20 -15.99 -2.17
N ALA A 83 -10.32 -15.35 -3.32
CA ALA A 83 -11.63 -15.03 -3.88
C ALA A 83 -12.23 -16.24 -4.58
N SER A 84 -13.56 -16.36 -4.53
CA SER A 84 -14.27 -17.26 -5.43
C SER A 84 -14.28 -16.71 -6.85
N GLU A 85 -14.57 -17.58 -7.83
CA GLU A 85 -14.68 -17.20 -9.23
C GLU A 85 -15.71 -16.08 -9.44
N GLY A 86 -16.89 -16.18 -8.80
CA GLY A 86 -17.92 -15.15 -8.87
C GLY A 86 -17.47 -13.77 -8.36
N LEU A 87 -16.60 -13.72 -7.34
CA LEU A 87 -16.02 -12.45 -6.89
C LEU A 87 -14.98 -11.92 -7.90
N LEU A 88 -14.15 -12.79 -8.49
CA LEU A 88 -13.20 -12.38 -9.53
C LEU A 88 -13.91 -11.83 -10.76
N GLU A 89 -14.98 -12.49 -11.22
CA GLU A 89 -15.83 -12.02 -12.31
C GLU A 89 -16.47 -10.66 -11.98
N ALA A 90 -16.97 -10.49 -10.76
CA ALA A 90 -17.57 -9.21 -10.34
C ALA A 90 -16.54 -8.07 -10.33
N LEU A 91 -15.30 -8.34 -9.91
CA LEU A 91 -14.21 -7.37 -9.91
C LEU A 91 -13.77 -6.99 -11.34
N ASP A 92 -13.71 -7.98 -12.25
CA ASP A 92 -13.38 -7.75 -13.66
C ASP A 92 -14.47 -6.94 -14.38
N GLU A 93 -15.74 -7.26 -14.14
CA GLU A 93 -16.86 -6.50 -14.68
C GLU A 93 -16.85 -5.06 -14.13
N LEU A 94 -16.60 -4.88 -12.82
CA LEU A 94 -16.50 -3.55 -12.22
C LEU A 94 -15.38 -2.72 -12.88
N HIS A 95 -14.25 -3.36 -13.20
CA HIS A 95 -13.16 -2.71 -13.94
C HIS A 95 -13.58 -2.30 -15.35
N THR A 96 -14.35 -3.14 -16.03
CA THR A 96 -14.85 -2.91 -17.39
C THR A 96 -15.82 -1.73 -17.45
N VAL A 97 -16.81 -1.70 -16.55
CA VAL A 97 -17.81 -0.61 -16.49
C VAL A 97 -17.15 0.72 -16.09
N HIS A 98 -16.12 0.66 -15.24
CA HIS A 98 -15.38 1.84 -14.81
C HIS A 98 -13.88 1.69 -15.01
N PRO A 99 -13.34 1.94 -16.21
CA PRO A 99 -11.89 1.87 -16.46
C PRO A 99 -11.09 2.88 -15.62
N GLN A 100 -11.74 3.95 -15.16
CA GLN A 100 -11.16 4.93 -14.23
C GLN A 100 -11.04 4.43 -12.79
N SER A 101 -11.64 3.27 -12.48
CA SER A 101 -11.63 2.67 -11.14
C SER A 101 -10.23 2.27 -10.68
N LYS A 102 -9.20 2.36 -11.55
CA LYS A 102 -7.77 2.25 -11.17
C LYS A 102 -7.43 0.89 -10.51
N TRP A 103 -8.28 -0.11 -10.72
CA TRP A 103 -8.02 -1.49 -10.32
C TRP A 103 -6.93 -2.06 -11.22
N ASN A 104 -5.90 -2.65 -10.61
CA ASN A 104 -5.05 -3.62 -11.26
C ASN A 104 -5.39 -4.95 -10.57
N LEU A 105 -6.00 -5.90 -11.27
CA LEU A 105 -6.39 -7.23 -10.75
C LEU A 105 -5.18 -8.16 -10.59
N ASP A 106 -4.11 -7.66 -9.97
CA ASP A 106 -3.02 -8.51 -9.49
C ASP A 106 -3.46 -9.19 -8.19
N VAL A 107 -4.16 -10.31 -8.35
CA VAL A 107 -4.71 -11.11 -7.23
C VAL A 107 -3.62 -11.50 -6.23
N GLN A 108 -2.40 -11.82 -6.69
CA GLN A 108 -1.30 -12.21 -5.80
C GLN A 108 -0.92 -11.07 -4.85
N HIS A 109 -0.80 -9.84 -5.37
CA HIS A 109 -0.40 -8.70 -4.55
C HIS A 109 -1.56 -8.08 -3.77
N ASN A 110 -2.75 -8.01 -4.37
CA ASN A 110 -3.90 -7.33 -3.77
C ASN A 110 -4.55 -8.13 -2.65
N PHE A 111 -4.50 -9.46 -2.72
CA PHE A 111 -5.09 -10.35 -1.74
C PHE A 111 -4.07 -10.86 -0.72
N THR A 112 -2.90 -10.22 -0.66
CA THR A 112 -1.94 -10.43 0.42
C THR A 112 -2.15 -9.38 1.51
N TYR A 113 -2.19 -9.82 2.76
CA TYR A 113 -2.26 -8.91 3.92
C TYR A 113 -1.12 -7.88 3.88
N PRO A 114 -1.39 -6.58 4.12
CA PRO A 114 -2.58 -6.01 4.75
C PRO A 114 -3.68 -5.55 3.75
N TYR A 115 -3.76 -6.14 2.56
CA TYR A 115 -4.79 -5.85 1.55
C TYR A 115 -4.81 -4.39 1.10
N LEU A 116 -3.62 -3.79 0.90
CA LEU A 116 -3.44 -2.35 0.68
C LEU A 116 -4.33 -1.78 -0.43
N GLN A 117 -4.29 -2.40 -1.60
CA GLN A 117 -5.09 -1.98 -2.76
C GLN A 117 -6.59 -2.08 -2.45
N MET A 118 -7.02 -3.21 -1.91
CA MET A 118 -8.44 -3.46 -1.61
C MET A 118 -8.97 -2.45 -0.61
N ASN A 119 -8.24 -2.19 0.47
CA ASN A 119 -8.65 -1.22 1.47
C ASN A 119 -8.67 0.23 0.90
N HIS A 120 -7.72 0.62 0.06
CA HIS A 120 -7.72 1.95 -0.54
C HIS A 120 -8.78 2.15 -1.63
N CYS A 121 -9.24 1.08 -2.28
CA CYS A 121 -10.23 1.11 -3.34
C CYS A 121 -11.64 0.67 -2.89
N LYS A 122 -11.84 0.38 -1.59
CA LYS A 122 -13.09 -0.24 -1.09
C LYS A 122 -14.35 0.59 -1.36
N GLU A 123 -14.26 1.92 -1.39
CA GLU A 123 -15.40 2.78 -1.74
C GLU A 123 -15.95 2.51 -3.16
N SER A 124 -15.11 1.98 -4.05
CA SER A 124 -15.53 1.60 -5.42
C SER A 124 -16.37 0.32 -5.43
N LEU A 125 -16.26 -0.54 -4.40
CA LEU A 125 -17.00 -1.81 -4.30
C LEU A 125 -18.49 -1.60 -4.05
N THR A 126 -18.88 -0.44 -3.49
CA THR A 126 -20.27 -0.11 -3.15
C THR A 126 -20.73 1.18 -3.82
N GLY A 127 -19.97 1.71 -4.77
CA GLY A 127 -20.28 2.95 -5.49
C GLY A 127 -21.39 2.77 -6.53
N VAL A 128 -21.76 3.88 -7.20
CA VAL A 128 -22.75 3.90 -8.30
C VAL A 128 -22.43 2.84 -9.35
N SER A 129 -21.15 2.70 -9.67
CA SER A 129 -20.56 1.69 -10.52
C SER A 129 -20.96 0.26 -10.19
N ALA A 130 -20.89 -0.09 -8.91
CA ALA A 130 -21.25 -1.43 -8.46
C ALA A 130 -22.76 -1.67 -8.61
N CYS A 131 -23.60 -0.61 -8.53
CA CYS A 131 -25.05 -0.73 -8.72
C CYS A 131 -25.46 -1.06 -10.16
N GLU A 132 -24.57 -0.90 -11.15
CA GLU A 132 -24.83 -1.25 -12.56
C GLU A 132 -24.65 -2.76 -12.84
N LEU A 133 -23.96 -3.48 -11.95
CA LEU A 133 -23.71 -4.92 -12.07
C LEU A 133 -24.97 -5.74 -11.72
N ASN A 134 -24.97 -7.04 -12.03
CA ASN A 134 -26.09 -7.91 -11.68
C ASN A 134 -26.15 -8.19 -10.16
N SER A 135 -27.29 -8.72 -9.67
CA SER A 135 -27.49 -8.92 -8.23
C SER A 135 -26.46 -9.84 -7.58
N ALA A 136 -26.06 -10.92 -8.24
CA ALA A 136 -25.08 -11.86 -7.71
C ALA A 136 -23.68 -11.21 -7.59
N GLN A 137 -23.26 -10.47 -8.61
CA GLN A 137 -22.02 -9.70 -8.58
C GLN A 137 -22.04 -8.62 -7.49
N GLN A 138 -23.15 -7.90 -7.34
CA GLN A 138 -23.32 -6.92 -6.27
C GLN A 138 -23.20 -7.56 -4.89
N ASP A 139 -23.74 -8.76 -4.70
CA ASP A 139 -23.65 -9.49 -3.44
C ASP A 139 -22.19 -9.87 -3.13
N HIS A 140 -21.43 -10.35 -4.13
CA HIS A 140 -20.00 -10.63 -3.98
C HIS A 140 -19.20 -9.37 -3.59
N LEU A 141 -19.40 -8.26 -4.30
CA LEU A 141 -18.71 -6.99 -4.01
C LEU A 141 -19.07 -6.45 -2.62
N ARG A 142 -20.34 -6.57 -2.22
CA ARG A 142 -20.81 -6.14 -0.89
C ARG A 142 -20.20 -6.99 0.22
N ASN A 143 -20.08 -8.30 0.01
CA ASN A 143 -19.43 -9.19 0.98
C ASN A 143 -17.94 -8.85 1.16
N LEU A 144 -17.23 -8.57 0.05
CA LEU A 144 -15.85 -8.09 0.12
C LEU A 144 -15.74 -6.74 0.86
N ALA A 145 -16.63 -5.79 0.55
CA ALA A 145 -16.65 -4.48 1.22
C ALA A 145 -16.91 -4.62 2.73
N SER A 146 -17.89 -5.45 3.12
CA SER A 146 -18.20 -5.73 4.52
C SER A 146 -17.00 -6.33 5.25
N PHE A 147 -16.29 -7.28 4.64
CA PHE A 147 -15.06 -7.84 5.22
C PHE A 147 -13.99 -6.75 5.45
N LEU A 148 -13.77 -5.87 4.47
CA LEU A 148 -12.78 -4.80 4.57
C LEU A 148 -13.17 -3.72 5.61
N ASP A 149 -14.46 -3.50 5.86
CA ASP A 149 -14.94 -2.52 6.84
C ASP A 149 -15.07 -3.11 8.24
N ASP A 150 -15.52 -4.35 8.38
CA ASP A 150 -15.78 -4.96 9.69
C ASP A 150 -14.51 -5.51 10.33
N ASP A 151 -13.73 -6.30 9.59
CA ASP A 151 -12.58 -7.02 10.13
C ASP A 151 -11.28 -6.20 10.03
N LEU A 152 -11.14 -5.39 8.97
CA LEU A 152 -9.88 -4.70 8.70
C LEU A 152 -9.85 -3.25 9.24
N ALA A 153 -10.99 -2.60 9.44
CA ALA A 153 -11.02 -1.20 9.89
C ALA A 153 -10.36 -1.00 11.26
N PHE A 154 -10.57 -1.93 12.20
CA PHE A 154 -9.92 -1.86 13.51
C PHE A 154 -8.39 -1.88 13.40
N GLU A 155 -7.85 -2.69 12.48
CA GLU A 155 -6.40 -2.78 12.26
C GLU A 155 -5.80 -1.58 11.51
N TYR A 156 -6.65 -0.81 10.81
CA TYR A 156 -6.26 0.41 10.12
C TYR A 156 -6.46 1.67 10.97
N ALA A 157 -7.30 1.62 12.01
CA ALA A 157 -7.58 2.76 12.88
C ALA A 157 -6.31 3.39 13.48
N GLU A 158 -5.37 2.56 13.97
CA GLU A 158 -4.08 3.03 14.50
C GLU A 158 -3.28 3.80 13.43
N ALA A 159 -3.26 3.28 12.19
CA ALA A 159 -2.57 3.91 11.07
C ALA A 159 -3.22 5.26 10.70
N GLU A 160 -4.55 5.29 10.62
CA GLU A 160 -5.32 6.48 10.27
C GLU A 160 -5.14 7.60 11.30
N GLU A 161 -5.14 7.26 12.59
CA GLU A 161 -4.90 8.23 13.66
C GLU A 161 -3.50 8.83 13.57
N LEU A 162 -2.47 8.00 13.33
CA LEU A 162 -1.10 8.47 13.12
C LEU A 162 -1.00 9.38 11.90
N PHE A 163 -1.61 8.98 10.78
CA PHE A 163 -1.59 9.74 9.52
C PHE A 163 -2.29 11.09 9.67
N ALA A 164 -3.42 11.15 10.39
CA ALA A 164 -4.12 12.40 10.69
C ALA A 164 -3.23 13.38 11.48
N LYS A 165 -2.39 12.85 12.38
CA LYS A 165 -1.37 13.62 13.12
C LYS A 165 -0.14 13.97 12.28
N GLY A 166 -0.04 13.49 11.05
CA GLY A 166 1.12 13.70 10.16
C GLY A 166 2.32 12.83 10.50
N SER A 167 2.11 11.72 11.23
CA SER A 167 3.15 10.79 11.64
C SER A 167 2.89 9.38 11.12
N VAL A 168 3.90 8.52 11.13
CA VAL A 168 3.82 7.14 10.66
C VAL A 168 4.78 6.25 11.42
N THR A 169 4.42 4.98 11.58
CA THR A 169 5.32 3.95 12.12
C THR A 169 5.81 3.01 11.04
N ARG A 170 6.90 2.28 11.32
CA ARG A 170 7.39 1.22 10.42
C ARG A 170 6.30 0.18 10.11
N LYS A 171 5.49 -0.17 11.12
CA LYS A 171 4.34 -1.10 10.99
C LYS A 171 3.30 -0.61 9.98
N HIS A 172 3.02 0.70 9.95
CA HIS A 172 1.95 1.26 9.13
C HIS A 172 2.43 1.91 7.84
N TRP A 173 3.74 1.98 7.61
CA TRP A 173 4.32 2.75 6.53
C TRP A 173 3.82 2.37 5.13
N ALA A 174 3.63 1.08 4.85
CA ALA A 174 3.07 0.63 3.58
C ALA A 174 1.62 1.09 3.36
N LYS A 175 0.83 1.23 4.43
CA LYS A 175 -0.58 1.71 4.41
C LYS A 175 -0.72 3.19 4.03
N LEU A 176 0.40 3.90 3.93
CA LEU A 176 0.42 5.32 3.59
C LEU A 176 0.14 5.57 2.10
N PHE A 177 0.60 4.66 1.23
CA PHE A 177 0.64 4.86 -0.21
C PHE A 177 -0.62 4.32 -0.89
N ARG A 178 -1.33 5.19 -1.61
CA ARG A 178 -2.52 4.83 -2.37
C ARG A 178 -2.16 4.53 -3.82
N PRO A 179 -2.96 3.70 -4.52
CA PRO A 179 -2.77 3.50 -5.95
C PRO A 179 -3.05 4.78 -6.73
N ASN A 180 -2.28 4.98 -7.80
CA ASN A 180 -2.36 6.12 -8.70
C ASN A 180 -2.31 7.48 -7.98
N GLU A 181 -1.43 7.56 -6.98
CA GLU A 181 -1.23 8.73 -6.15
C GLU A 181 0.07 9.45 -6.50
N VAL A 182 0.07 10.77 -6.33
CA VAL A 182 1.29 11.58 -6.45
C VAL A 182 2.13 11.44 -5.18
N VAL A 183 3.34 10.90 -5.34
CA VAL A 183 4.38 10.85 -4.32
C VAL A 183 5.46 11.88 -4.61
N VAL A 184 6.10 12.38 -3.57
CA VAL A 184 7.19 13.37 -3.67
C VAL A 184 8.45 12.86 -3.02
N THR A 185 9.56 13.20 -3.65
CA THR A 185 10.92 12.94 -3.17
C THR A 185 11.81 14.12 -3.52
N ILE A 186 13.00 14.18 -2.93
CA ILE A 186 14.03 15.14 -3.28
C ILE A 186 15.04 14.46 -4.21
N ASP A 187 15.17 14.99 -5.43
CA ASP A 187 16.11 14.55 -6.44
C ASP A 187 17.01 15.75 -6.79
N ASP A 188 18.33 15.60 -6.69
CA ASP A 188 19.31 16.68 -6.88
C ASP A 188 19.00 17.98 -6.10
N GLY A 189 18.53 17.83 -4.86
CA GLY A 189 18.16 18.96 -3.99
C GLY A 189 16.86 19.66 -4.38
N GLN A 190 16.16 19.18 -5.40
CA GLN A 190 14.88 19.72 -5.86
C GLN A 190 13.74 18.74 -5.60
N PRO A 191 12.56 19.22 -5.20
CA PRO A 191 11.42 18.34 -5.07
C PRO A 191 10.95 17.87 -6.46
N ARG A 192 10.84 16.56 -6.63
CA ARG A 192 10.22 15.91 -7.78
C ARG A 192 8.98 15.15 -7.33
N ALA A 193 8.01 15.08 -8.23
CA ALA A 193 6.77 14.36 -8.02
C ALA A 193 6.66 13.24 -9.05
N TYR A 194 6.21 12.08 -8.60
CA TYR A 194 5.94 10.92 -9.44
C TYR A 194 4.53 10.42 -9.15
N VAL A 195 3.87 9.85 -10.14
CA VAL A 195 2.65 9.08 -9.95
C VAL A 195 3.05 7.65 -9.65
N SER A 196 2.65 7.14 -8.49
CA SER A 196 2.80 5.75 -8.12
C SER A 196 1.57 4.97 -8.59
N PRO A 197 1.70 4.02 -9.53
CA PRO A 197 0.54 3.35 -10.13
C PRO A 197 -0.16 2.38 -9.17
N SER A 198 0.58 1.79 -8.23
CA SER A 198 0.09 0.75 -7.32
C SER A 198 0.60 0.96 -5.90
N CYS A 199 -0.03 0.27 -4.95
CA CYS A 199 0.47 0.15 -3.59
C CYS A 199 1.85 -0.54 -3.56
N PRO A 200 2.70 -0.25 -2.56
CA PRO A 200 3.96 -0.94 -2.38
C PRO A 200 3.76 -2.41 -2.04
N ALA A 201 4.69 -3.26 -2.48
CA ALA A 201 4.75 -4.64 -2.00
C ALA A 201 5.19 -4.66 -0.53
N PRO A 202 4.51 -5.43 0.36
CA PRO A 202 4.94 -5.62 1.74
C PRO A 202 6.21 -6.49 1.75
N ASN A 203 7.38 -5.86 1.84
CA ASN A 203 8.67 -6.52 1.99
C ASN A 203 9.45 -5.84 3.12
N LYS A 204 10.67 -6.32 3.45
CA LYS A 204 11.54 -5.69 4.46
C LYS A 204 11.80 -4.22 4.17
N ASP A 205 11.92 -3.89 2.88
CA ASP A 205 12.01 -2.55 2.32
C ASP A 205 10.75 -2.27 1.49
N LEU A 206 10.31 -1.02 1.45
CA LEU A 206 9.13 -0.61 0.69
C LEU A 206 9.54 -0.39 -0.77
N ILE A 207 8.93 -1.12 -1.69
CA ILE A 207 9.26 -1.02 -3.13
C ILE A 207 8.07 -0.40 -3.87
N LEU A 208 8.28 0.78 -4.44
CA LEU A 208 7.34 1.41 -5.37
C LEU A 208 7.84 1.17 -6.79
N ARG A 209 7.06 0.46 -7.59
CA ARG A 209 7.42 0.09 -8.96
C ARG A 209 6.75 1.01 -9.97
N GLN A 210 7.40 1.19 -11.11
CA GLN A 210 6.86 1.88 -12.28
C GLN A 210 6.30 3.27 -11.95
N CYS A 211 6.89 3.95 -10.98
CA CYS A 211 6.50 5.31 -10.66
C CYS A 211 6.92 6.19 -11.83
N TRP A 212 6.03 7.07 -12.30
CA TRP A 212 6.28 7.82 -13.52
C TRP A 212 6.10 9.31 -13.33
N SER A 213 6.86 10.10 -14.10
CA SER A 213 6.73 11.56 -14.16
C SER A 213 6.83 12.01 -15.61
N TRP A 214 6.33 13.21 -15.89
CA TRP A 214 6.69 13.92 -17.12
C TRP A 214 8.05 14.60 -16.93
N ASP A 215 8.90 14.51 -17.95
CA ASP A 215 10.15 15.25 -18.06
C ASP A 215 10.23 16.01 -19.39
N PHE A 216 11.15 16.95 -19.48
CA PHE A 216 11.33 17.82 -20.62
C PHE A 216 12.80 18.18 -20.83
N ASP A 217 13.40 17.61 -21.87
CA ASP A 217 14.76 17.86 -22.36
C ASP A 217 14.75 18.56 -23.74
N GLY A 218 13.66 19.27 -24.04
CA GLY A 218 13.33 19.78 -25.38
C GLY A 218 12.18 19.02 -26.04
N LYS A 219 11.84 17.82 -25.55
CA LYS A 219 10.62 17.09 -25.89
C LYS A 219 9.95 16.54 -24.63
N PHE A 220 8.63 16.70 -24.55
CA PHE A 220 7.86 16.04 -23.49
C PHE A 220 7.92 14.53 -23.63
N HIS A 221 8.34 13.86 -22.57
CA HIS A 221 8.36 12.41 -22.49
C HIS A 221 8.08 11.94 -21.07
N ARG A 222 7.56 10.71 -20.96
CA ARG A 222 7.33 10.06 -19.67
C ARG A 222 8.63 9.37 -19.25
N ILE A 223 9.04 9.60 -18.01
CA ILE A 223 10.10 8.85 -17.35
C ILE A 223 9.48 7.88 -16.33
N GLU A 224 10.10 6.72 -16.18
CA GLU A 224 9.73 5.71 -15.18
C GLU A 224 10.92 5.47 -14.24
N LYS A 225 10.64 5.30 -12.95
CA LYS A 225 11.64 5.12 -11.89
C LYS A 225 11.05 4.20 -10.82
N ASP A 226 11.83 3.20 -10.44
CA ASP A 226 11.54 2.37 -9.27
C ASP A 226 12.19 2.98 -8.03
N PHE A 227 11.49 2.93 -6.90
CA PHE A 227 12.00 3.40 -5.61
C PHE A 227 12.08 2.25 -4.62
N VAL A 228 13.26 2.06 -4.03
CA VAL A 228 13.46 1.19 -2.87
C VAL A 228 13.62 2.09 -1.65
N VAL A 229 12.58 2.15 -0.84
CA VAL A 229 12.49 3.04 0.31
C VAL A 229 12.80 2.25 1.58
N LYS A 230 13.85 2.67 2.27
CA LYS A 230 14.30 2.03 3.51
C LYS A 230 13.80 2.82 4.71
N TRP A 231 13.40 2.11 5.76
CA TRP A 231 13.14 2.73 7.04
C TRP A 231 14.48 3.12 7.67
N GLN A 232 14.83 4.40 7.60
CA GLN A 232 16.12 4.93 8.08
C GLN A 232 16.03 5.56 9.47
N ALA A 233 14.83 5.69 10.02
CA ALA A 233 14.63 6.32 11.31
C ALA A 233 15.04 5.41 12.46
N VAL A 234 15.67 6.01 13.47
CA VAL A 234 15.98 5.36 14.75
C VAL A 234 14.71 5.21 15.60
N SER A 235 13.80 6.18 15.49
CA SER A 235 12.49 6.15 16.14
C SER A 235 11.52 5.25 15.38
N ASP A 236 10.65 4.58 16.10
CA ASP A 236 9.54 3.80 15.54
C ASP A 236 8.44 4.69 14.97
N ILE A 237 8.33 5.94 15.43
CA ILE A 237 7.37 6.94 14.95
C ILE A 237 8.15 8.12 14.36
N VAL A 238 7.81 8.54 13.14
CA VAL A 238 8.40 9.72 12.49
C VAL A 238 7.35 10.58 11.78
N PRO A 239 7.64 11.88 11.56
CA PRO A 239 6.84 12.70 10.67
C PRO A 239 6.84 12.13 9.24
N ILE A 240 5.68 12.14 8.59
CA ILE A 240 5.55 11.66 7.20
C ILE A 240 6.44 12.45 6.23
N SER A 241 6.60 13.75 6.47
CA SER A 241 7.44 14.65 5.67
C SER A 241 8.93 14.33 5.70
N ASP A 242 9.38 13.60 6.73
CA ASP A 242 10.79 13.28 6.94
C ASP A 242 11.18 11.99 6.19
N LEU A 243 10.20 11.29 5.60
CA LEU A 243 10.45 10.14 4.75
C LEU A 243 11.12 10.56 3.45
N GLN A 244 12.01 9.72 2.93
CA GLN A 244 12.68 9.93 1.64
C GLN A 244 11.69 10.14 0.48
N ILE A 245 10.55 9.44 0.54
CA ILE A 245 9.43 9.59 -0.37
C ILE A 245 8.13 9.44 0.40
N TYR A 246 7.17 10.33 0.15
CA TYR A 246 5.88 10.32 0.81
C TYR A 246 4.77 10.83 -0.11
N PRO A 247 3.49 10.49 0.15
CA PRO A 247 2.39 11.00 -0.63
C PRO A 247 2.21 12.52 -0.49
N LEU A 248 2.08 13.21 -1.62
CA LEU A 248 1.98 14.68 -1.67
C LEU A 248 0.83 15.23 -0.82
N ARG A 249 -0.24 14.45 -0.60
CA ARG A 249 -1.39 14.84 0.24
C ARG A 249 -1.00 15.18 1.69
N PHE A 250 0.14 14.72 2.17
CA PHE A 250 0.64 15.01 3.51
C PHE A 250 1.62 16.19 3.55
N ASP A 251 1.92 16.81 2.42
CA ASP A 251 2.69 18.04 2.42
C ASP A 251 1.91 19.17 3.12
N LYS A 252 2.59 19.84 4.06
CA LYS A 252 2.07 21.03 4.75
C LYS A 252 2.88 22.29 4.42
N THR A 253 3.84 22.20 3.50
CA THR A 253 4.79 23.30 3.21
C THR A 253 4.37 24.17 2.02
N GLY A 254 3.31 23.78 1.30
CA GLY A 254 2.90 24.44 0.05
C GLY A 254 3.63 23.89 -1.18
N LEU A 255 4.32 22.76 -1.04
CA LEU A 255 5.00 22.07 -2.13
C LEU A 255 4.03 21.68 -3.24
N GLN A 256 2.81 21.26 -2.89
CA GLN A 256 1.79 20.91 -3.90
C GLN A 256 1.52 22.06 -4.87
N GLU A 257 1.32 23.27 -4.35
CA GLU A 257 1.05 24.46 -5.18
C GLU A 257 2.28 24.83 -6.02
N ARG A 258 3.48 24.75 -5.44
CA ARG A 258 4.73 24.98 -6.16
C ARG A 258 4.91 23.98 -7.33
N LEU A 259 4.65 22.70 -7.08
CA LEU A 259 4.73 21.65 -8.11
C LEU A 259 3.67 21.84 -9.19
N ARG A 260 2.44 22.22 -8.80
CA ARG A 260 1.36 22.48 -9.74
C ARG A 260 1.69 23.66 -10.65
N ARG A 261 2.18 24.76 -10.09
CA ARG A 261 2.60 25.95 -10.87
C ARG A 261 3.71 25.61 -11.84
N ARG A 262 4.77 24.94 -11.36
CA ARG A 262 5.85 24.43 -12.21
C ARG A 262 5.31 23.54 -13.32
N GLY A 263 4.39 22.63 -13.00
CA GLY A 263 3.75 21.74 -13.98
C GLY A 263 2.96 22.48 -15.05
N ILE A 264 2.24 23.56 -14.69
CA ILE A 264 1.50 24.41 -15.64
C ILE A 264 2.47 25.13 -16.58
N ASP A 265 3.55 25.70 -16.04
CA ASP A 265 4.56 26.41 -16.83
C ASP A 265 5.26 25.45 -17.79
N PHE A 266 5.65 24.26 -17.30
CA PHE A 266 6.20 23.20 -18.14
C PHE A 266 5.19 22.79 -19.22
N TRP A 267 3.96 22.45 -18.86
CA TRP A 267 2.94 22.01 -19.83
C TRP A 267 2.66 23.07 -20.91
N ALA A 268 2.74 24.35 -20.58
CA ALA A 268 2.60 25.43 -21.54
C ALA A 268 3.71 25.43 -22.61
N CYS A 269 4.90 24.90 -22.31
CA CYS A 269 6.02 24.72 -23.25
C CYS A 269 5.86 23.51 -24.18
N ARG A 270 4.77 22.74 -24.09
CA ARG A 270 4.41 21.69 -25.07
C ARG A 270 4.31 22.24 -26.49
N TRP A 271 3.94 23.51 -26.62
CA TRP A 271 3.98 24.27 -27.86
C TRP A 271 5.12 25.29 -27.77
N ARG A 272 5.71 25.66 -28.91
CA ARG A 272 6.78 26.67 -28.95
C ARG A 272 6.30 27.96 -28.27
N LYS A 273 6.78 28.21 -27.06
CA LYS A 273 6.59 29.45 -26.32
C LYS A 273 7.94 30.11 -26.10
N PHE A 274 7.97 31.42 -26.27
CA PHE A 274 9.13 32.23 -25.93
C PHE A 274 9.17 32.37 -24.41
N VAL A 275 10.18 31.79 -23.78
CA VAL A 275 10.45 31.94 -22.34
C VAL A 275 11.60 32.93 -22.21
N SER A 276 11.29 34.14 -21.73
CA SER A 276 12.31 35.13 -21.39
C SER A 276 12.85 34.81 -20.00
N TYR A 277 14.16 34.64 -19.88
CA TYR A 277 14.83 34.55 -18.58
C TYR A 277 15.33 35.94 -18.19
N ASP A 278 14.66 36.56 -17.22
CA ASP A 278 15.20 37.75 -16.57
C ASP A 278 16.23 37.29 -15.54
N VAL A 279 17.49 37.19 -15.97
CA VAL A 279 18.61 36.94 -15.05
C VAL A 279 18.83 38.23 -14.25
N PRO A 280 18.71 38.22 -12.91
CA PRO A 280 19.13 39.36 -12.11
C PRO A 280 20.62 39.60 -12.38
N LEU A 281 20.95 40.78 -12.90
CA LEU A 281 22.31 41.21 -13.22
C LEU A 281 23.17 41.45 -11.96
N GLN A 282 23.18 40.52 -11.01
CA GLN A 282 24.13 40.50 -9.92
C GLN A 282 25.12 39.36 -10.15
N GLY A 283 26.20 39.67 -10.90
CA GLY A 283 27.45 38.92 -10.83
C GLY A 283 27.92 38.18 -12.08
N ILE A 284 27.29 38.35 -13.27
CA ILE A 284 27.85 37.76 -14.49
C ILE A 284 28.85 38.74 -15.11
N GLU A 285 30.13 38.55 -14.78
CA GLU A 285 31.23 39.04 -15.62
C GLU A 285 31.17 38.27 -16.95
N VAL A 286 30.60 38.92 -17.96
CA VAL A 286 30.54 38.41 -19.33
C VAL A 286 31.94 38.48 -19.94
N GLN A 287 32.61 37.33 -20.09
CA GLN A 287 33.71 37.22 -21.05
C GLN A 287 33.12 37.16 -22.47
N ILE A 288 33.11 38.31 -23.14
CA ILE A 288 32.75 38.43 -24.55
C ILE A 288 33.88 37.80 -25.38
N VAL A 289 33.67 36.60 -25.90
CA VAL A 289 34.47 36.07 -27.01
C VAL A 289 33.95 36.72 -28.29
N GLY A 290 34.72 37.66 -28.83
CA GLY A 290 34.37 38.41 -30.04
C GLY A 290 34.25 37.52 -31.28
N LEU A 291 33.04 37.37 -31.80
CA LEU A 291 32.79 36.94 -33.16
C LEU A 291 32.56 38.18 -34.03
N THR A 292 33.62 38.63 -34.70
CA THR A 292 33.57 39.63 -35.77
C THR A 292 32.68 39.15 -36.93
N LEU A 293 31.53 39.79 -37.09
CA LEU A 293 30.72 39.72 -38.30
C LEU A 293 31.31 40.67 -39.35
N ARG A 294 31.83 40.12 -40.46
CA ARG A 294 32.17 40.90 -41.66
C ARG A 294 30.89 41.22 -42.41
N SER A 295 30.56 42.51 -42.50
CA SER A 295 29.55 43.05 -43.41
C SER A 295 30.07 43.09 -44.84
N THR A 296 29.38 42.45 -45.77
CA THR A 296 29.47 42.77 -47.21
C THR A 296 28.25 43.59 -47.59
N SER A 297 28.48 44.87 -47.88
CA SER A 297 27.52 45.82 -48.42
C SER A 297 27.32 45.60 -49.92
N CYS A 298 26.07 45.48 -50.37
CA CYS A 298 25.69 45.75 -51.76
C CYS A 298 25.60 47.27 -51.96
N ASN A 299 26.19 47.77 -53.05
CA ASN A 299 26.03 49.14 -53.54
C ASN A 299 25.37 49.10 -54.93
N SER A 300 24.37 49.98 -55.08
CA SER A 300 23.74 50.55 -56.30
C SER A 300 23.00 49.63 -57.25
#